data_AF-A0A022R4K9-F1
#
_entry.id   AF-A0A022R4K9-F1
#
_cell.length_a   1.000
_cell.length_b   1.000
_cell.length_c   1.000
_cell.angle_alpha   90.00
_cell.angle_beta   90.00
_cell.angle_gamma   90.00
#
_symmetry.space_group_name_H-M   'P 1'
#
loop_
_entity.id
_entity.type
_entity.pdbx_description
1 polymer ?
#
loop_
_entity_poly.entity_id
_entity_poly.type
_entity_poly.pdbx_seq_one_letter_code
_entity_poly.pdbx_strand_id
1 'polypeptide(L)'
;MENEVSKLDSPSWNSQICLKNPEWVAENVKGLDQSVNEMLLLIEDEEHFSFEKVVDSNSKQPELIARVKEISERHHLLADHYKKLSGELSGGYVKSVNRLKNYEKPSFGSPLAPLFQTPDKKLTMHGVVEGEVVGSDISLSSGGGISDTTPGSESSSLSSDSDSESYYTSRGERSSSLSSGKMMKHEAIHMETEQEHIHDIKKAEECEILERRISDYERELKVSNEKLRTAEEEILQLRSELRNSEAAAVEVGSLQAQLLSAKNQVKLHEFELEKENGRSLMLQRQIVDLESNLESEKMQVHELQGSVKKYAAELSDRDLDIKKLNAELLDASGNFALEKWQLESSVSSLSEQLKFHEAKTENLQMQCESLADQIKNFEAGKIEMERKQEAMNINWQNDIERVKVEVSEKNELVNTLNKNLDGMKLKYDMLNAEKDGVIAKLQTLIADLSARDSEIQRLEHNLNELHSENKVLNKLRDELKSKINELEKEVKMQAEMISDTSEEKREAIRQLCFSLDHFKSAYVELREECVMRKRPMAVVS
;
A
#
# COMPACT_ATOMS: atom_id res chain seq x y z
N MET A 1 0.29 9.27 34.77
CA MET A 1 1.55 9.88 34.31
C MET A 1 2.39 8.76 33.73
N GLU A 2 2.70 8.70 32.45
CA GLU A 2 2.22 9.49 31.30
C GLU A 2 2.40 8.63 30.04
N ASN A 3 1.57 8.81 29.02
CA ASN A 3 1.59 7.98 27.81
C ASN A 3 2.64 8.49 26.82
N GLU A 4 3.55 7.63 26.36
CA GLU A 4 4.23 7.82 25.08
C GLU A 4 3.88 6.67 24.13
N VAL A 5 3.00 6.97 23.17
CA VAL A 5 2.62 6.05 22.10
C VAL A 5 3.54 6.30 20.91
N SER A 6 4.52 5.40 20.71
CA SER A 6 5.40 5.42 19.55
C SER A 6 4.60 5.14 18.27
N LYS A 7 4.23 6.20 17.55
CA LYS A 7 3.66 6.12 16.20
C LYS A 7 4.71 5.53 15.24
N LEU A 8 4.36 4.44 14.57
CA LEU A 8 5.17 3.88 13.48
C LEU A 8 5.11 4.81 12.26
N ASP A 9 6.28 5.07 11.67
CA ASP A 9 6.42 5.88 10.47
C ASP A 9 5.67 5.26 9.29
N SER A 10 4.67 5.99 8.79
CA SER A 10 4.08 5.76 7.47
C SER A 10 5.03 6.33 6.40
N PRO A 11 5.07 5.76 5.17
CA PRO A 11 5.88 6.31 4.08
C PRO A 11 5.64 7.81 3.91
N SER A 12 6.73 8.58 3.92
CA SER A 12 6.77 10.03 4.16
C SER A 12 6.05 10.92 3.14
N TRP A 13 5.43 10.33 2.12
CA TRP A 13 4.62 11.01 1.11
C TRP A 13 3.22 11.40 1.61
N ASN A 14 2.62 10.61 2.51
CA ASN A 14 1.21 10.79 2.90
C ASN A 14 0.97 11.91 3.93
N SER A 15 2.00 12.34 4.68
CA SER A 15 1.84 13.23 5.84
C SER A 15 2.06 14.72 5.54
N GLN A 16 2.47 15.10 4.32
CA GLN A 16 2.76 16.50 3.94
C GLN A 16 1.89 17.06 2.81
N ILE A 17 1.07 16.23 2.15
CA ILE A 17 0.08 16.71 1.18
C ILE A 17 -1.17 17.18 1.93
N CYS A 18 -1.04 18.33 2.60
CA CYS A 18 -2.21 19.06 3.09
C CYS A 18 -2.92 19.70 1.88
N LEU A 19 -3.70 18.87 1.17
CA LEU A 19 -4.64 19.34 0.15
C LEU A 19 -5.57 20.35 0.81
N LYS A 20 -5.44 21.62 0.45
CA LYS A 20 -6.31 22.70 0.96
C LYS A 20 -7.77 22.56 0.54
N ASN A 21 -8.09 21.57 -0.31
CA ASN A 21 -9.45 21.26 -0.74
C ASN A 21 -9.57 19.78 -1.19
N PRO A 22 -9.65 18.81 -0.25
CA PRO A 22 -9.77 17.39 -0.60
C PRO A 22 -11.14 17.07 -1.23
N GLU A 23 -12.18 17.81 -0.85
CA GLU A 23 -13.54 17.68 -1.38
C GLU A 23 -13.59 18.04 -2.88
N TRP A 24 -12.98 19.16 -3.30
CA TRP A 24 -12.90 19.55 -4.71
C TRP A 24 -12.15 18.56 -5.59
N VAL A 25 -11.08 17.92 -5.06
CA VAL A 25 -10.37 16.87 -5.80
C VAL A 25 -11.24 15.61 -5.93
N ALA A 26 -11.89 15.18 -4.84
CA ALA A 26 -12.82 14.05 -4.89
C ALA A 26 -14.01 14.30 -5.83
N GLU A 27 -14.54 15.53 -5.86
CA GLU A 27 -15.62 15.94 -6.75
C GLU A 27 -15.18 15.95 -8.23
N ASN A 28 -13.98 16.45 -8.55
CA ASN A 28 -13.47 16.44 -9.93
C ASN A 28 -13.13 15.04 -10.43
N VAL A 29 -12.56 14.16 -9.58
CA VAL A 29 -12.32 12.75 -9.92
C VAL A 29 -13.65 12.02 -10.14
N LYS A 30 -14.63 12.21 -9.26
CA LYS A 30 -15.98 11.64 -9.44
C LYS A 30 -16.67 12.14 -10.72
N GLY A 31 -16.51 13.42 -11.06
CA GLY A 31 -17.04 13.99 -12.30
C GLY A 31 -16.29 13.52 -13.56
N LEU A 32 -15.02 13.14 -13.43
CA LEU A 32 -14.25 12.49 -14.48
C LEU A 32 -14.78 11.06 -14.70
N ASP A 33 -14.89 10.26 -13.64
CA ASP A 33 -15.41 8.89 -13.68
C ASP A 33 -16.85 8.84 -14.25
N GLN A 34 -17.71 9.78 -13.83
CA GLN A 34 -19.06 9.91 -14.39
C GLN A 34 -19.03 10.18 -15.90
N SER A 35 -18.19 11.12 -16.36
CA SER A 35 -18.09 11.43 -17.80
C SER A 35 -17.47 10.29 -18.62
N VAL A 36 -16.63 9.44 -18.01
CA VAL A 36 -16.09 8.23 -18.65
C VAL A 36 -17.17 7.16 -18.76
N ASN A 37 -17.95 6.92 -17.70
CA ASN A 37 -19.07 5.97 -17.74
C ASN A 37 -20.14 6.41 -18.75
N GLU A 38 -20.47 7.70 -18.81
CA GLU A 38 -21.42 8.26 -19.78
C GLU A 38 -20.87 8.19 -21.23
N MET A 39 -19.55 8.25 -21.43
CA MET A 39 -18.92 7.97 -22.73
C MET A 39 -19.00 6.49 -23.10
N LEU A 40 -18.76 5.58 -22.17
CA LEU A 40 -18.84 4.13 -22.40
C LEU A 40 -20.27 3.71 -22.78
N LEU A 41 -21.29 4.24 -22.11
CA LEU A 41 -22.70 4.00 -22.46
C LEU A 41 -23.04 4.48 -23.89
N LEU A 42 -22.48 5.60 -24.33
CA LEU A 42 -22.64 6.08 -25.72
C LEU A 42 -21.96 5.19 -26.76
N ILE A 43 -21.01 4.33 -26.35
CA ILE A 43 -20.27 3.39 -27.20
C ILE A 43 -20.88 1.98 -27.14
N GLU A 44 -21.32 1.48 -25.98
CA GLU A 44 -21.98 0.16 -25.85
C GLU A 44 -23.30 0.10 -26.64
N ASP A 45 -24.04 1.22 -26.73
CA ASP A 45 -25.22 1.34 -27.58
C ASP A 45 -24.96 1.09 -29.09
N GLU A 46 -23.70 1.08 -29.56
CA GLU A 46 -23.35 0.78 -30.96
C GLU A 46 -23.29 -0.73 -31.28
N GLU A 47 -23.26 -1.64 -30.29
CA GLU A 47 -23.13 -3.10 -30.52
C GLU A 47 -24.35 -3.76 -31.21
N HIS A 48 -25.36 -2.98 -31.60
CA HIS A 48 -26.54 -3.44 -32.33
C HIS A 48 -26.73 -2.81 -33.74
N PHE A 49 -25.69 -2.23 -34.34
CA PHE A 49 -25.77 -1.75 -35.72
C PHE A 49 -25.67 -2.87 -36.78
N SER A 50 -26.85 -3.24 -37.32
CA SER A 50 -26.93 -3.98 -38.59
C SER A 50 -26.54 -3.09 -39.78
N PHE A 51 -25.85 -3.68 -40.76
CA PHE A 51 -25.09 -3.04 -41.85
C PHE A 51 -25.87 -2.13 -42.84
N GLU A 52 -27.17 -1.87 -42.65
CA GLU A 52 -28.05 -1.39 -43.72
C GLU A 52 -28.80 -0.06 -43.43
N LYS A 53 -28.17 0.89 -42.70
CA LYS A 53 -28.71 2.27 -42.61
C LYS A 53 -27.68 3.38 -42.31
N VAL A 54 -26.79 3.67 -43.26
CA VAL A 54 -25.69 4.66 -43.18
C VAL A 54 -26.17 6.13 -43.28
N VAL A 55 -27.27 6.51 -42.63
CA VAL A 55 -27.88 7.86 -42.77
C VAL A 55 -28.17 8.56 -41.43
N ASP A 56 -28.17 7.86 -40.28
CA ASP A 56 -28.42 8.46 -38.95
C ASP A 56 -27.21 8.41 -37.97
N SER A 57 -26.07 7.88 -38.41
CA SER A 57 -24.88 7.57 -37.58
C SER A 57 -24.16 8.77 -36.93
N ASN A 58 -24.64 10.01 -37.16
CA ASN A 58 -24.01 11.23 -36.66
C ASN A 58 -24.78 11.89 -35.48
N SER A 59 -25.84 11.27 -34.97
CA SER A 59 -26.64 11.83 -33.87
C SER A 59 -25.89 11.87 -32.52
N LYS A 60 -25.09 10.84 -32.22
CA LYS A 60 -24.33 10.72 -30.96
C LYS A 60 -22.91 11.29 -31.01
N GLN A 61 -22.35 11.49 -32.22
CA GLN A 61 -20.99 12.01 -32.40
C GLN A 61 -20.75 13.37 -31.69
N PRO A 62 -21.68 14.36 -31.71
CA PRO A 62 -21.50 15.62 -30.99
C PRO A 62 -21.45 15.44 -29.47
N GLU A 63 -22.23 14.49 -28.94
CA GLU A 63 -22.31 14.20 -27.51
C GLU A 63 -21.04 13.49 -27.02
N LEU A 64 -20.55 12.51 -27.79
CA LEU A 64 -19.27 11.84 -27.53
C LEU A 64 -18.10 12.86 -27.52
N ILE A 65 -18.07 13.77 -28.50
CA ILE A 65 -17.08 14.86 -28.55
C ILE A 65 -17.22 15.81 -27.35
N ALA A 66 -18.43 16.08 -26.87
CA ALA A 66 -18.65 16.88 -25.67
C ALA A 66 -18.07 16.19 -24.43
N ARG A 67 -18.28 14.87 -24.26
CA ARG A 67 -17.72 14.11 -23.12
C ARG A 67 -16.20 14.02 -23.14
N VAL A 68 -15.59 13.78 -24.31
CA VAL A 68 -14.13 13.82 -24.47
C VAL A 68 -13.56 15.19 -24.06
N LYS A 69 -14.23 16.29 -24.43
CA LYS A 69 -13.84 17.65 -24.00
C LYS A 69 -13.99 17.82 -22.48
N GLU A 70 -15.12 17.44 -21.90
CA GLU A 70 -15.39 17.47 -20.45
C GLU A 70 -14.27 16.78 -19.64
N ILE A 71 -13.86 15.59 -20.09
CA ILE A 71 -12.73 14.82 -19.52
C ILE A 71 -11.41 15.57 -19.65
N SER A 72 -11.12 16.12 -20.83
CA SER A 72 -9.88 16.87 -21.07
C SER A 72 -9.78 18.14 -20.20
N GLU A 73 -10.90 18.83 -19.99
CA GLU A 73 -11.00 20.03 -19.16
C GLU A 73 -10.82 19.70 -17.67
N ARG A 74 -11.50 18.66 -17.15
CA ARG A 74 -11.31 18.21 -15.76
C ARG A 74 -9.91 17.69 -15.49
N HIS A 75 -9.32 16.95 -16.43
CA HIS A 75 -7.93 16.52 -16.35
C HIS A 75 -6.97 17.73 -16.31
N HIS A 76 -7.20 18.76 -17.13
CA HIS A 76 -6.37 19.97 -17.12
C HIS A 76 -6.49 20.73 -15.79
N LEU A 77 -7.71 20.90 -15.25
CA LEU A 77 -7.95 21.51 -13.94
C LEU A 77 -7.23 20.75 -12.81
N LEU A 78 -7.27 19.42 -12.82
CA LEU A 78 -6.57 18.59 -11.84
C LEU A 78 -5.04 18.70 -11.96
N ALA A 79 -4.52 18.73 -13.19
CA ALA A 79 -3.09 18.91 -13.45
C ALA A 79 -2.59 20.31 -13.04
N ASP A 80 -3.35 21.37 -13.30
CA ASP A 80 -3.03 22.73 -12.85
C ASP A 80 -3.11 22.87 -11.32
N HIS A 81 -4.10 22.24 -10.68
CA HIS A 81 -4.18 22.18 -9.22
C HIS A 81 -2.95 21.45 -8.62
N TYR A 82 -2.55 20.32 -9.20
CA TYR A 82 -1.35 19.58 -8.79
C TYR A 82 -0.08 20.43 -8.97
N LYS A 83 0.11 21.05 -10.13
CA LYS A 83 1.22 21.97 -10.44
C LYS A 83 1.31 23.14 -9.46
N LYS A 84 0.17 23.73 -9.09
CA LYS A 84 0.09 24.79 -8.07
C LYS A 84 0.50 24.27 -6.69
N LEU A 85 0.01 23.10 -6.28
CA LEU A 85 0.35 22.49 -4.99
C LEU A 85 1.85 22.14 -4.89
N SER A 86 2.43 21.54 -5.94
CA SER A 86 3.87 21.26 -6.02
C SER A 86 4.72 22.54 -6.01
N GLY A 87 4.26 23.61 -6.66
CA GLY A 87 4.91 24.93 -6.63
C GLY A 87 4.88 25.58 -5.25
N GLU A 88 3.74 25.53 -4.54
CA GLU A 88 3.61 26.04 -3.17
C GLU A 88 4.51 25.27 -2.19
N LEU A 89 4.62 23.94 -2.33
CA LEU A 89 5.50 23.09 -1.52
C LEU A 89 6.99 23.42 -1.73
N SER A 90 7.41 23.60 -2.99
CA SER A 90 8.79 24.02 -3.33
C SER A 90 9.16 25.37 -2.71
N GLY A 91 8.26 26.36 -2.82
CA GLY A 91 8.46 27.69 -2.22
C GLY A 91 8.47 27.68 -0.68
N GLY A 92 7.70 26.79 -0.05
CA GLY A 92 7.69 26.58 1.40
C GLY A 92 9.01 25.99 1.92
N TYR A 93 9.57 25.00 1.23
CA TYR A 93 10.80 24.34 1.63
C TYR A 93 12.01 25.28 1.64
N VAL A 94 12.14 26.13 0.60
CA VAL A 94 13.25 27.10 0.48
C VAL A 94 13.22 28.15 1.60
N LYS A 95 12.05 28.62 2.04
CA LYS A 95 11.91 29.53 3.19
C LYS A 95 12.25 28.89 4.53
N SER A 96 12.09 27.57 4.65
CA SER A 96 12.43 26.82 5.87
C SER A 96 13.93 26.57 5.98
N VAL A 97 14.58 26.15 4.89
CA VAL A 97 16.02 25.85 4.83
C VAL A 97 16.89 27.09 5.11
N ASN A 98 16.46 28.28 4.69
CA ASN A 98 17.23 29.51 4.92
C ASN A 98 17.18 30.04 6.37
N ARG A 99 16.33 29.50 7.25
CA ARG A 99 16.33 29.84 8.68
C ARG A 99 17.28 29.00 9.54
N LEU A 100 17.79 27.89 9.02
CA LEU A 100 18.55 26.90 9.80
C LEU A 100 20.06 26.91 9.53
N LYS A 101 20.57 27.88 8.75
CA LYS A 101 21.99 27.96 8.32
C LYS A 101 22.89 28.84 9.20
N ASN A 102 22.36 29.42 10.27
CA ASN A 102 23.17 30.07 11.30
C ASN A 102 23.30 29.13 12.49
N TYR A 103 24.39 28.33 12.56
CA TYR A 103 25.16 27.93 13.74
C TYR A 103 26.29 26.97 13.29
N GLU A 104 27.26 26.71 14.17
CA GLU A 104 28.67 26.54 13.77
C GLU A 104 29.14 25.11 13.42
N LYS A 105 30.32 25.07 12.78
CA LYS A 105 31.15 23.89 12.48
C LYS A 105 31.76 23.33 13.79
N PRO A 106 32.11 22.03 13.87
CA PRO A 106 33.47 21.67 13.47
C PRO A 106 33.60 20.32 12.73
N SER A 107 34.84 19.98 12.37
CA SER A 107 35.23 18.95 11.40
C SER A 107 35.83 17.70 12.05
N PHE A 108 35.45 16.52 11.56
CA PHE A 108 36.32 15.33 11.45
C PHE A 108 36.01 14.63 10.12
N GLY A 109 36.99 13.93 9.52
CA GLY A 109 36.91 13.49 8.12
C GLY A 109 37.46 12.10 7.84
N SER A 110 37.74 11.86 6.55
CA SER A 110 38.18 10.60 5.91
C SER A 110 37.08 9.59 5.54
N PRO A 111 37.28 8.78 4.47
CA PRO A 111 36.35 8.91 3.34
C PRO A 111 35.86 7.59 2.73
N LEU A 112 34.60 7.55 2.28
CA LEU A 112 34.09 6.51 1.38
C LEU A 112 33.17 7.12 0.32
N ALA A 113 33.45 6.81 -0.94
CA ALA A 113 32.59 7.04 -2.09
C ALA A 113 32.01 5.71 -2.58
N PRO A 114 30.79 5.74 -3.12
CA PRO A 114 30.55 5.22 -4.47
C PRO A 114 29.83 6.31 -5.31
N LEU A 115 30.27 6.68 -6.51
CA LEU A 115 30.50 5.87 -7.71
C LEU A 115 29.29 5.02 -8.13
N PHE A 116 28.29 5.67 -8.72
CA PHE A 116 27.46 5.08 -9.76
C PHE A 116 27.25 6.10 -10.88
N GLN A 117 28.03 5.97 -11.96
CA GLN A 117 27.71 6.51 -13.27
C GLN A 117 27.32 5.33 -14.15
N THR A 118 26.11 5.35 -14.71
CA THR A 118 25.71 4.44 -15.77
C THR A 118 26.24 4.97 -17.11
N PRO A 119 26.80 4.10 -17.98
CA PRO A 119 27.31 4.54 -19.27
C PRO A 119 26.21 4.52 -20.33
N ASP A 120 26.26 5.46 -21.27
CA ASP A 120 25.62 5.23 -22.57
C ASP A 120 26.44 5.79 -23.74
N LYS A 121 26.37 5.13 -24.90
CA LYS A 121 27.32 5.33 -26.00
C LYS A 121 26.65 5.85 -27.27
N LYS A 122 27.25 6.95 -27.77
CA LYS A 122 27.53 7.26 -29.19
C LYS A 122 26.40 7.76 -30.12
N LEU A 123 26.71 8.96 -30.64
CA LEU A 123 26.67 9.38 -32.05
C LEU A 123 25.33 9.70 -32.72
N THR A 124 25.10 11.00 -32.88
CA THR A 124 24.69 11.58 -34.18
C THR A 124 25.59 12.76 -34.53
N MET A 125 26.14 12.74 -35.75
CA MET A 125 26.93 13.82 -36.33
C MET A 125 26.00 14.70 -37.17
N HIS A 126 25.95 16.00 -36.91
CA HIS A 126 25.54 17.00 -37.90
C HIS A 126 26.28 18.31 -37.63
N GLY A 127 26.92 18.85 -38.66
CA GLY A 127 27.81 20.00 -38.56
C GLY A 127 28.63 20.16 -39.83
N VAL A 128 27.96 20.48 -40.95
CA VAL A 128 28.61 20.91 -42.19
C VAL A 128 28.68 22.43 -42.17
N VAL A 129 29.87 22.97 -42.43
CA VAL A 129 30.14 24.41 -42.52
C VAL A 129 29.87 24.90 -43.95
N GLU A 130 29.41 26.13 -44.05
CA GLU A 130 29.06 26.83 -45.29
C GLU A 130 30.26 27.05 -46.23
N GLY A 131 29.96 27.16 -47.53
CA GLY A 131 30.88 27.59 -48.57
C GLY A 131 30.09 28.04 -49.80
N GLU A 132 29.90 29.35 -49.94
CA GLU A 132 29.17 29.98 -51.05
C GLU A 132 29.93 29.86 -52.39
N VAL A 133 29.20 29.67 -53.50
CA VAL A 133 29.36 30.48 -54.73
C VAL A 133 27.98 30.65 -55.40
N VAL A 134 27.70 31.88 -55.84
CA VAL A 134 26.48 32.34 -56.51
C VAL A 134 26.53 32.12 -58.03
N GLY A 135 25.39 31.91 -58.71
CA GLY A 135 25.28 32.38 -60.11
C GLY A 135 24.26 31.73 -61.07
N SER A 136 23.02 32.23 -61.04
CA SER A 136 22.20 32.59 -62.23
C SER A 136 21.38 31.55 -63.01
N ASP A 137 20.20 32.02 -63.43
CA ASP A 137 19.14 31.36 -64.20
C ASP A 137 19.37 31.28 -65.73
N ILE A 138 18.36 30.70 -66.40
CA ILE A 138 17.95 30.82 -67.82
C ILE A 138 18.24 29.58 -68.71
N SER A 139 17.20 28.75 -68.80
CA SER A 139 16.54 28.22 -70.01
C SER A 139 17.31 27.79 -71.27
N LEU A 140 16.86 26.62 -71.76
CA LEU A 140 16.76 26.13 -73.16
C LEU A 140 17.75 25.03 -73.64
N SER A 141 17.10 23.93 -74.06
CA SER A 141 17.41 23.08 -75.23
C SER A 141 18.52 22.04 -75.15
N SER A 142 18.15 20.75 -75.27
CA SER A 142 18.22 20.04 -76.55
C SER A 142 17.71 18.59 -76.41
N GLY A 143 16.98 18.06 -77.41
CA GLY A 143 16.72 16.62 -77.51
C GLY A 143 15.43 16.19 -78.23
N GLY A 144 15.51 15.95 -79.55
CA GLY A 144 14.53 15.18 -80.36
C GLY A 144 13.14 15.83 -80.58
N GLY A 145 12.51 15.81 -81.75
CA GLY A 145 12.81 15.12 -83.00
C GLY A 145 11.79 14.03 -83.31
N ILE A 146 10.90 14.30 -84.30
CA ILE A 146 10.17 13.37 -85.19
C ILE A 146 9.51 12.10 -84.57
N SER A 147 8.21 11.80 -84.77
CA SER A 147 7.09 12.41 -85.52
C SER A 147 5.77 11.74 -85.05
N ASP A 148 4.58 12.28 -85.38
CA ASP A 148 3.63 11.69 -86.37
C ASP A 148 2.26 12.45 -86.41
N THR A 149 1.37 12.03 -87.31
CA THR A 149 -0.07 12.34 -87.49
C THR A 149 -0.50 13.56 -88.33
N THR A 150 -0.86 13.26 -89.60
CA THR A 150 -2.11 13.53 -90.38
C THR A 150 -3.17 14.55 -89.88
N PRO A 151 -4.16 15.00 -90.72
CA PRO A 151 -4.41 14.77 -92.17
C PRO A 151 -4.71 16.06 -93.00
N GLY A 152 -5.00 15.93 -94.30
CA GLY A 152 -5.86 16.91 -95.02
C GLY A 152 -5.59 17.11 -96.52
N SER A 153 -6.66 17.03 -97.31
CA SER A 153 -6.96 17.46 -98.70
C SER A 153 -6.12 18.63 -99.29
N GLU A 154 -6.01 18.87 -100.60
CA GLU A 154 -7.08 18.85 -101.63
C GLU A 154 -6.63 18.49 -103.08
N SER A 155 -7.62 18.09 -103.90
CA SER A 155 -7.74 18.07 -105.38
C SER A 155 -6.63 18.68 -106.27
N SER A 156 -6.33 18.18 -107.49
CA SER A 156 -7.28 17.84 -108.58
C SER A 156 -6.65 17.08 -109.77
N SER A 157 -7.48 16.33 -110.52
CA SER A 157 -7.56 16.28 -112.02
C SER A 157 -6.30 16.04 -112.88
N LEU A 158 -6.16 14.89 -113.58
CA LEU A 158 -6.64 14.53 -114.95
C LEU A 158 -5.40 14.19 -115.82
N SER A 159 -5.40 13.35 -116.86
CA SER A 159 -6.37 12.40 -117.43
C SER A 159 -5.63 11.24 -118.13
N SER A 160 -6.36 10.19 -118.50
CA SER A 160 -5.91 9.09 -119.39
C SER A 160 -6.55 9.27 -120.76
N ASP A 161 -5.86 8.89 -121.84
CA ASP A 161 -6.34 8.58 -123.21
C ASP A 161 -5.18 7.79 -123.89
N SER A 162 -5.27 6.58 -124.48
CA SER A 162 -6.23 5.88 -125.35
C SER A 162 -6.33 6.41 -126.79
N ASP A 163 -5.89 5.56 -127.74
CA ASP A 163 -6.35 5.32 -129.14
C ASP A 163 -5.23 4.49 -129.84
N SER A 164 -5.44 3.31 -130.46
CA SER A 164 -6.34 2.91 -131.56
C SER A 164 -5.96 3.62 -132.87
N GLU A 165 -5.55 2.99 -133.99
CA GLU A 165 -6.15 1.96 -134.88
C GLU A 165 -4.99 1.36 -135.76
N SER A 166 -4.97 0.12 -136.31
CA SER A 166 -5.76 -0.47 -137.43
C SER A 166 -5.65 0.31 -138.77
N TYR A 167 -5.72 -0.22 -140.01
CA TYR A 167 -6.09 -1.53 -140.60
C TYR A 167 -5.47 -1.73 -142.03
N TYR A 168 -5.43 -3.00 -142.47
CA TYR A 168 -5.57 -3.58 -143.83
C TYR A 168 -4.76 -3.18 -145.10
N THR A 169 -4.19 -4.24 -145.65
CA THR A 169 -3.83 -4.62 -147.04
C THR A 169 -4.86 -4.32 -148.15
N SER A 170 -4.39 -3.85 -149.32
CA SER A 170 -4.86 -4.17 -150.70
C SER A 170 -4.18 -3.25 -151.73
N ARG A 171 -4.11 -3.47 -153.06
CA ARG A 171 -4.37 -4.55 -154.05
C ARG A 171 -4.51 -3.83 -155.41
N GLY A 172 -4.13 -4.45 -156.52
CA GLY A 172 -4.51 -4.02 -157.88
C GLY A 172 -3.37 -3.28 -158.61
N GLU A 173 -2.74 -3.85 -159.64
CA GLU A 173 -3.28 -4.20 -160.98
C GLU A 173 -3.65 -2.98 -161.84
N ARG A 174 -2.77 -2.67 -162.80
CA ARG A 174 -3.02 -2.46 -164.25
C ARG A 174 -1.69 -2.03 -164.89
N SER A 175 -1.07 -2.77 -165.81
CA SER A 175 -1.53 -3.26 -167.12
C SER A 175 -1.70 -2.16 -168.16
N SER A 176 -1.35 -2.49 -169.41
CA SER A 176 -1.38 -1.67 -170.64
C SER A 176 -0.22 -0.67 -170.85
N SER A 177 0.29 -0.42 -172.06
CA SER A 177 0.29 -1.24 -173.30
C SER A 177 1.17 -0.59 -174.38
N LEU A 178 1.94 -1.42 -175.10
CA LEU A 178 2.28 -1.32 -176.54
C LEU A 178 2.59 0.05 -177.19
N SER A 179 3.87 0.24 -177.50
CA SER A 179 4.41 0.87 -178.73
C SER A 179 5.88 0.43 -178.83
N SER A 180 6.49 -0.03 -179.92
CA SER A 180 6.09 -0.34 -181.32
C SER A 180 7.00 -1.53 -181.77
N GLY A 181 6.54 -2.56 -182.49
CA GLY A 181 6.66 -2.69 -183.97
C GLY A 181 8.10 -2.51 -184.50
N LYS A 182 8.75 -3.41 -185.28
CA LYS A 182 8.32 -4.46 -186.25
C LYS A 182 9.45 -5.52 -186.40
N MET A 183 9.23 -6.83 -186.70
CA MET A 183 8.95 -7.49 -188.01
C MET A 183 9.99 -7.11 -189.10
N MET A 184 10.78 -7.98 -189.75
CA MET A 184 10.55 -9.25 -190.50
C MET A 184 11.58 -10.35 -190.12
N LYS A 185 11.36 -11.69 -190.13
CA LYS A 185 10.83 -12.69 -191.10
C LYS A 185 11.87 -13.35 -192.04
N HIS A 186 11.99 -14.67 -191.89
CA HIS A 186 12.31 -15.78 -192.82
C HIS A 186 12.81 -15.51 -194.27
N GLU A 187 13.89 -16.22 -194.63
CA GLU A 187 14.07 -17.10 -195.81
C GLU A 187 15.38 -17.92 -195.57
N ALA A 188 15.55 -19.23 -195.80
CA ALA A 188 14.93 -20.28 -196.63
C ALA A 188 15.56 -20.51 -198.03
N ILE A 189 16.59 -21.37 -198.06
CA ILE A 189 16.96 -22.38 -199.07
C ILE A 189 16.55 -22.15 -200.55
N HIS A 190 17.52 -22.08 -201.46
CA HIS A 190 17.42 -22.73 -202.79
C HIS A 190 18.81 -23.17 -203.34
N MET A 191 18.81 -24.16 -204.23
CA MET A 191 19.95 -24.80 -204.89
C MET A 191 20.03 -24.46 -206.40
N GLU A 192 21.03 -25.02 -207.11
CA GLU A 192 21.04 -25.30 -208.57
C GLU A 192 21.10 -24.09 -209.55
N THR A 193 21.63 -24.17 -210.78
CA THR A 193 22.84 -24.81 -211.40
C THR A 193 23.01 -24.20 -212.83
N GLU A 194 24.00 -24.64 -213.62
CA GLU A 194 24.21 -24.30 -215.06
C GLU A 194 24.77 -22.87 -215.32
N GLN A 195 25.62 -22.59 -216.32
CA GLN A 195 26.29 -23.41 -217.34
C GLN A 195 27.60 -22.72 -217.81
N GLU A 196 28.58 -23.51 -218.28
CA GLU A 196 29.48 -23.33 -219.46
C GLU A 196 29.98 -21.91 -219.90
N HIS A 197 31.21 -21.68 -220.39
CA HIS A 197 32.28 -22.56 -220.90
C HIS A 197 33.62 -21.78 -221.09
N ILE A 198 34.77 -22.48 -221.25
CA ILE A 198 36.08 -22.01 -221.83
C ILE A 198 36.84 -20.93 -221.00
N HIS A 199 38.05 -21.11 -220.45
CA HIS A 199 39.31 -21.67 -220.99
C HIS A 199 40.31 -21.96 -219.84
N ASP A 200 41.25 -22.85 -220.12
CA ASP A 200 42.34 -23.44 -219.34
C ASP A 200 43.20 -22.57 -218.37
N ILE A 201 43.77 -23.27 -217.37
CA ILE A 201 44.97 -22.96 -216.57
C ILE A 201 44.85 -21.86 -215.47
N LYS A 202 44.56 -22.32 -214.22
CA LYS A 202 44.94 -21.81 -212.87
C LYS A 202 43.77 -21.82 -211.85
N LYS A 203 43.55 -22.95 -211.18
CA LYS A 203 42.70 -23.05 -209.97
C LYS A 203 43.34 -23.98 -208.92
N ALA A 204 44.26 -23.43 -208.13
CA ALA A 204 44.88 -24.11 -206.99
C ALA A 204 44.91 -23.26 -205.70
N GLU A 205 44.62 -21.96 -205.77
CA GLU A 205 44.83 -21.01 -204.66
C GLU A 205 43.51 -20.55 -203.97
N GLU A 206 42.33 -20.78 -204.56
CA GLU A 206 41.05 -20.30 -204.00
C GLU A 206 40.44 -21.23 -202.94
N CYS A 207 40.65 -22.56 -203.02
CA CYS A 207 40.08 -23.50 -202.03
C CYS A 207 40.65 -23.29 -200.62
N GLU A 208 41.92 -22.89 -200.50
CA GLU A 208 42.61 -22.70 -199.21
C GLU A 208 42.06 -21.51 -198.40
N ILE A 209 41.41 -20.55 -199.06
CA ILE A 209 40.87 -19.34 -198.42
C ILE A 209 39.51 -19.61 -197.75
N LEU A 210 38.67 -20.46 -198.35
CA LEU A 210 37.34 -20.80 -197.82
C LEU A 210 37.41 -21.69 -196.58
N GLU A 211 38.30 -22.69 -196.57
CA GLU A 211 38.52 -23.58 -195.41
C GLU A 211 38.96 -22.79 -194.17
N ARG A 212 39.81 -21.77 -194.36
CA ARG A 212 40.28 -20.89 -193.28
C ARG A 212 39.12 -20.15 -192.60
N ARG A 213 38.16 -19.65 -193.37
CA ARG A 213 37.02 -18.87 -192.85
C ARG A 213 35.97 -19.72 -192.14
N ILE A 214 35.79 -20.98 -192.55
CA ILE A 214 34.96 -21.95 -191.80
C ILE A 214 35.64 -22.26 -190.46
N SER A 215 36.96 -22.51 -190.45
CA SER A 215 37.71 -22.71 -189.21
C SER A 215 37.64 -21.51 -188.26
N ASP A 216 37.59 -20.28 -188.78
CA ASP A 216 37.43 -19.07 -187.97
C ASP A 216 36.03 -19.02 -187.30
N TYR A 217 34.95 -19.29 -188.03
CA TYR A 217 33.60 -19.31 -187.45
C TYR A 217 33.39 -20.48 -186.47
N GLU A 218 33.93 -21.67 -186.73
CA GLU A 218 33.90 -22.78 -185.78
C GLU A 218 34.63 -22.43 -184.48
N ARG A 219 35.74 -21.67 -184.57
CA ARG A 219 36.50 -21.18 -183.42
C ARG A 219 35.74 -20.12 -182.64
N GLU A 220 35.09 -19.18 -183.32
CA GLU A 220 34.21 -18.18 -182.68
C GLU A 220 33.00 -18.85 -181.99
N LEU A 221 32.36 -19.82 -182.63
CA LEU A 221 31.25 -20.57 -182.03
C LEU A 221 31.70 -21.36 -180.80
N LYS A 222 32.89 -21.96 -180.85
CA LYS A 222 33.48 -22.67 -179.70
C LYS A 222 33.80 -21.72 -178.55
N VAL A 223 34.33 -20.53 -178.83
CA VAL A 223 34.57 -19.47 -177.83
C VAL A 223 33.25 -18.92 -177.27
N SER A 224 32.22 -18.77 -178.09
CA SER A 224 30.90 -18.28 -177.67
C SER A 224 30.17 -19.29 -176.76
N ASN A 225 30.18 -20.57 -177.14
CA ASN A 225 29.62 -21.64 -176.31
C ASN A 225 30.37 -21.82 -174.99
N GLU A 226 31.70 -21.65 -174.99
CA GLU A 226 32.49 -21.68 -173.75
C GLU A 226 32.16 -20.48 -172.85
N LYS A 227 31.97 -19.28 -173.41
CA LYS A 227 31.49 -18.11 -172.65
C LYS A 227 30.09 -18.32 -172.08
N LEU A 228 29.18 -18.95 -172.84
CA LEU A 228 27.86 -19.32 -172.36
C LEU A 228 27.97 -20.30 -171.19
N ARG A 229 28.79 -21.35 -171.31
CA ARG A 229 29.05 -22.33 -170.24
C ARG A 229 29.57 -21.64 -168.98
N THR A 230 30.56 -20.75 -169.09
CA THR A 230 31.07 -20.01 -167.93
C THR A 230 30.03 -19.09 -167.30
N ALA A 231 29.15 -18.48 -168.10
CA ALA A 231 28.05 -17.64 -167.59
C ALA A 231 26.94 -18.47 -166.92
N GLU A 232 26.65 -19.67 -167.42
CA GLU A 232 25.72 -20.62 -166.79
C GLU A 232 26.27 -21.16 -165.46
N GLU A 233 27.58 -21.45 -165.40
CA GLU A 233 28.29 -21.80 -164.17
C GLU A 233 28.28 -20.65 -163.16
N GLU A 234 28.53 -19.41 -163.60
CA GLU A 234 28.45 -18.20 -162.77
C GLU A 234 27.03 -17.94 -162.25
N ILE A 235 25.99 -18.11 -163.08
CA ILE A 235 24.58 -18.00 -162.66
C ILE A 235 24.22 -19.08 -161.63
N LEU A 236 24.75 -20.31 -161.78
CA LEU A 236 24.55 -21.38 -160.79
C LEU A 236 25.26 -21.06 -159.47
N GLN A 237 26.45 -20.47 -159.50
CA GLN A 237 27.18 -20.02 -158.31
C GLN A 237 26.47 -18.84 -157.62
N LEU A 238 26.07 -17.79 -158.35
CA LEU A 238 25.30 -16.68 -157.78
C LEU A 238 23.96 -17.16 -157.18
N ARG A 239 23.34 -18.21 -157.74
CA ARG A 239 22.14 -18.84 -157.17
C ARG A 239 22.42 -19.72 -155.95
N SER A 240 23.63 -20.25 -155.74
CA SER A 240 23.98 -20.93 -154.50
C SER A 240 24.37 -19.91 -153.42
N GLU A 241 25.11 -18.85 -153.76
CA GLU A 241 25.43 -17.73 -152.88
C GLU A 241 24.19 -16.97 -152.42
N LEU A 242 23.20 -16.74 -153.30
CA LEU A 242 21.91 -16.15 -152.91
C LEU A 242 21.17 -17.04 -151.90
N ARG A 243 21.07 -18.36 -152.15
CA ARG A 243 20.45 -19.29 -151.19
C ARG A 243 21.21 -19.39 -149.87
N ASN A 244 22.54 -19.29 -149.90
CA ASN A 244 23.37 -19.28 -148.70
C ASN A 244 23.19 -17.98 -147.89
N SER A 245 23.05 -16.83 -148.55
CA SER A 245 22.76 -15.54 -147.88
C SER A 245 21.33 -15.45 -147.38
N GLU A 246 20.35 -16.03 -148.08
CA GLU A 246 18.98 -16.24 -147.57
C GLU A 246 18.97 -17.13 -146.32
N ALA A 247 19.71 -18.25 -146.33
CA ALA A 247 19.85 -19.12 -145.17
C ALA A 247 20.53 -18.40 -143.98
N ALA A 248 21.61 -17.65 -144.24
CA ALA A 248 22.27 -16.83 -143.23
C ALA A 248 21.36 -15.73 -142.67
N ALA A 249 20.49 -15.11 -143.49
CA ALA A 249 19.51 -14.14 -143.03
C ALA A 249 18.45 -14.78 -142.11
N VAL A 250 18.02 -16.01 -142.39
CA VAL A 250 17.13 -16.78 -141.51
C VAL A 250 17.83 -17.14 -140.20
N GLU A 251 19.11 -17.54 -140.24
CA GLU A 251 19.90 -17.86 -139.05
C GLU A 251 20.16 -16.61 -138.18
N VAL A 252 20.51 -15.47 -138.78
CA VAL A 252 20.62 -14.18 -138.10
C VAL A 252 19.27 -13.76 -137.50
N GLY A 253 18.16 -13.95 -138.20
CA GLY A 253 16.81 -13.70 -137.65
C GLY A 253 16.49 -14.59 -136.44
N SER A 254 16.87 -15.87 -136.49
CA SER A 254 16.75 -16.81 -135.37
C SER A 254 17.60 -16.39 -134.17
N LEU A 255 18.87 -16.04 -134.39
CA LEU A 255 19.77 -15.55 -133.35
C LEU A 255 19.32 -14.21 -132.76
N GLN A 256 18.75 -13.32 -133.57
CA GLN A 256 18.19 -12.05 -133.12
C GLN A 256 16.92 -12.24 -132.28
N ALA A 257 16.07 -13.21 -132.64
CA ALA A 257 14.92 -13.61 -131.82
C ALA A 257 15.35 -14.26 -130.49
N GLN A 258 16.38 -15.12 -130.51
CA GLN A 258 16.97 -15.71 -129.30
C GLN A 258 17.60 -14.63 -128.41
N LEU A 259 18.32 -13.66 -128.98
CA LEU A 259 18.90 -12.51 -128.26
C LEU A 259 17.82 -11.64 -127.62
N LEU A 260 16.72 -11.36 -128.33
CA LEU A 260 15.56 -10.63 -127.78
C LEU A 260 14.87 -11.41 -126.66
N SER A 261 14.72 -12.72 -126.81
CA SER A 261 14.17 -13.60 -125.77
C SER A 261 15.05 -13.59 -124.51
N ALA A 262 16.35 -13.82 -124.64
CA ALA A 262 17.31 -13.78 -123.55
C ALA A 262 17.36 -12.39 -122.87
N LYS A 263 17.32 -11.31 -123.65
CA LYS A 263 17.25 -9.93 -123.12
C LYS A 263 16.00 -9.69 -122.29
N ASN A 264 14.86 -10.25 -122.70
CA ASN A 264 13.61 -10.14 -121.94
C ASN A 264 13.62 -11.02 -120.68
N GLN A 265 14.26 -12.19 -120.72
CA GLN A 265 14.49 -13.02 -119.52
C GLN A 265 15.40 -12.34 -118.51
N VAL A 266 16.51 -11.72 -118.95
CA VAL A 266 17.39 -10.94 -118.06
C VAL A 266 16.62 -9.82 -117.38
N LYS A 267 15.82 -9.03 -118.12
CA LYS A 267 14.95 -7.99 -117.53
C LYS A 267 13.95 -8.51 -116.51
N LEU A 268 13.38 -9.71 -116.74
CA LEU A 268 12.46 -10.33 -115.80
C LEU A 268 13.19 -10.70 -114.50
N HIS A 269 14.37 -11.31 -114.60
CA HIS A 269 15.19 -11.64 -113.44
C HIS A 269 15.76 -10.41 -112.72
N GLU A 270 16.08 -9.33 -113.43
CA GLU A 270 16.43 -8.02 -112.82
C GLU A 270 15.27 -7.48 -111.98
N PHE A 271 14.02 -7.56 -112.48
CA PHE A 271 12.83 -7.15 -111.73
C PHE A 271 12.51 -8.07 -110.55
N GLU A 272 12.66 -9.38 -110.71
CA GLU A 272 12.52 -10.36 -109.62
C GLU A 272 13.58 -10.15 -108.53
N LEU A 273 14.83 -9.87 -108.92
CA LEU A 273 15.93 -9.56 -108.02
C LEU A 273 15.67 -8.26 -107.25
N GLU A 274 15.21 -7.20 -107.91
CA GLU A 274 14.88 -5.93 -107.24
C GLU A 274 13.73 -6.10 -106.23
N LYS A 275 12.70 -6.89 -106.58
CA LYS A 275 11.61 -7.24 -105.67
C LYS A 275 12.11 -8.04 -104.45
N GLU A 276 13.03 -8.97 -104.65
CA GLU A 276 13.62 -9.75 -103.56
C GLU A 276 14.59 -8.92 -102.72
N ASN A 277 15.32 -7.99 -103.33
CA ASN A 277 16.15 -7.00 -102.64
C ASN A 277 15.30 -6.10 -101.73
N GLY A 278 14.15 -5.62 -102.21
CA GLY A 278 13.19 -4.88 -101.38
C GLY A 278 12.64 -5.69 -100.19
N ARG A 279 12.37 -6.99 -100.38
CA ARG A 279 11.99 -7.92 -99.28
C ARG A 279 13.14 -8.12 -98.29
N SER A 280 14.36 -8.30 -98.80
CA SER A 280 15.57 -8.46 -98.00
C SER A 280 15.81 -7.24 -97.10
N LEU A 281 15.69 -6.02 -97.65
CA LEU A 281 15.77 -4.77 -96.89
C LEU A 281 14.68 -4.65 -95.81
N MET A 282 13.45 -5.09 -96.10
CA MET A 282 12.36 -5.09 -95.11
C MET A 282 12.62 -6.07 -93.97
N LEU A 283 13.10 -7.28 -94.28
CA LEU A 283 13.51 -8.28 -93.28
C LEU A 283 14.71 -7.79 -92.48
N GLN A 284 15.70 -7.16 -93.12
CA GLN A 284 16.87 -6.59 -92.44
C GLN A 284 16.47 -5.49 -91.46
N ARG A 285 15.51 -4.64 -91.82
CA ARG A 285 14.94 -3.65 -90.88
C ARG A 285 14.22 -4.32 -89.71
N GLN A 286 13.41 -5.34 -89.95
CA GLN A 286 12.73 -6.09 -88.89
C GLN A 286 13.73 -6.78 -87.94
N ILE A 287 14.85 -7.28 -88.46
CA ILE A 287 15.94 -7.84 -87.64
C ILE A 287 16.50 -6.75 -86.73
N VAL A 288 16.84 -5.56 -87.24
CA VAL A 288 17.36 -4.44 -86.43
C VAL A 288 16.36 -3.99 -85.35
N ASP A 289 15.07 -3.87 -85.70
CA ASP A 289 14.02 -3.50 -84.74
C ASP A 289 13.87 -4.57 -83.64
N LEU A 290 13.95 -5.86 -83.98
CA LEU A 290 13.93 -6.97 -83.02
C LEU A 290 15.19 -7.07 -82.17
N GLU A 291 16.37 -6.79 -82.74
CA GLU A 291 17.65 -6.72 -82.01
C GLU A 291 17.62 -5.59 -80.98
N SER A 292 17.10 -4.41 -81.35
CA SER A 292 16.94 -3.28 -80.43
C SER A 292 15.98 -3.60 -79.28
N ASN A 293 14.83 -4.23 -79.56
CA ASN A 293 13.88 -4.67 -78.54
C ASN A 293 14.46 -5.77 -77.64
N LEU A 294 15.20 -6.73 -78.21
CA LEU A 294 15.88 -7.76 -77.44
C LEU A 294 16.92 -7.16 -76.48
N GLU A 295 17.63 -6.12 -76.89
CA GLU A 295 18.60 -5.44 -76.03
C GLU A 295 17.93 -4.62 -74.91
N SER A 296 16.80 -3.97 -75.19
CA SER A 296 16.05 -3.25 -74.14
C SER A 296 15.45 -4.20 -73.10
N GLU A 297 14.96 -5.37 -73.51
CA GLU A 297 14.50 -6.43 -72.60
C GLU A 297 15.64 -7.05 -71.78
N LYS A 298 16.84 -7.27 -72.37
CA LYS A 298 18.02 -7.69 -71.59
C LYS A 298 18.39 -6.68 -70.50
N MET A 299 18.33 -5.38 -70.80
CA MET A 299 18.62 -4.32 -69.84
C MET A 299 17.61 -4.33 -68.68
N GLN A 300 16.31 -4.45 -68.98
CA GLN A 300 15.26 -4.60 -67.95
C GLN A 300 15.46 -5.86 -67.10
N VAL A 301 15.77 -7.00 -67.71
CA VAL A 301 16.06 -8.26 -67.00
C VAL A 301 17.28 -8.09 -66.08
N HIS A 302 18.32 -7.39 -66.51
CA HIS A 302 19.50 -7.12 -65.68
C HIS A 302 19.17 -6.18 -64.51
N GLU A 303 18.33 -5.16 -64.70
CA GLU A 303 17.87 -4.27 -63.64
C GLU A 303 17.01 -5.01 -62.59
N LEU A 304 16.07 -5.85 -63.05
CA LEU A 304 15.27 -6.72 -62.18
C LEU A 304 16.15 -7.72 -61.41
N GLN A 305 17.15 -8.32 -62.06
CA GLN A 305 18.14 -9.18 -61.36
C GLN A 305 18.95 -8.41 -60.31
N GLY A 306 19.25 -7.12 -60.54
CA GLY A 306 19.87 -6.24 -59.56
C GLY A 306 18.97 -6.02 -58.35
N SER A 307 17.70 -5.68 -58.59
CA SER A 307 16.68 -5.50 -57.55
C SER A 307 16.44 -6.77 -56.74
N VAL A 308 16.32 -7.94 -57.39
CA VAL A 308 16.18 -9.25 -56.71
C VAL A 308 17.38 -9.55 -55.80
N LYS A 309 18.62 -9.29 -56.26
CA LYS A 309 19.82 -9.47 -55.42
C LYS A 309 19.82 -8.54 -54.21
N LYS A 310 19.38 -7.28 -54.39
CA LYS A 310 19.24 -6.31 -53.29
C LYS A 310 18.22 -6.79 -52.25
N TYR A 311 17.01 -7.14 -52.67
CA TYR A 311 15.97 -7.62 -51.74
C TYR A 311 16.34 -8.96 -51.08
N ALA A 312 17.07 -9.85 -51.75
CA ALA A 312 17.58 -11.08 -51.14
C ALA A 312 18.60 -10.80 -50.02
N ALA A 313 19.47 -9.80 -50.19
CA ALA A 313 20.39 -9.37 -49.15
C ALA A 313 19.64 -8.73 -47.97
N GLU A 314 18.70 -7.81 -48.25
CA GLU A 314 17.87 -7.17 -47.22
C GLU A 314 17.05 -8.20 -46.42
N LEU A 315 16.48 -9.22 -47.06
CA LEU A 315 15.80 -10.33 -46.38
C LEU A 315 16.75 -11.13 -45.48
N SER A 316 17.97 -11.43 -45.94
CA SER A 316 18.97 -12.13 -45.13
C SER A 316 19.39 -11.32 -43.90
N ASP A 317 19.52 -10.00 -44.02
CA ASP A 317 19.83 -9.12 -42.88
C ASP A 317 18.66 -9.08 -41.88
N ARG A 318 17.41 -9.02 -42.37
CA ARG A 318 16.22 -9.10 -41.50
C ARG A 318 16.09 -10.45 -40.80
N ASP A 319 16.45 -11.55 -41.46
CA ASP A 319 16.49 -12.88 -40.82
C ASP A 319 17.53 -12.95 -39.70
N LEU A 320 18.65 -12.23 -39.81
CA LEU A 320 19.64 -12.11 -38.74
C LEU A 320 19.13 -11.25 -37.58
N ASP A 321 18.49 -10.11 -37.86
CA ASP A 321 17.82 -9.26 -36.85
C ASP A 321 16.75 -10.06 -36.08
N ILE A 322 15.90 -10.82 -36.78
CA ILE A 322 14.86 -11.66 -36.16
C ILE A 322 15.48 -12.74 -35.27
N LYS A 323 16.56 -13.40 -35.70
CA LYS A 323 17.28 -14.39 -34.87
C LYS A 323 17.87 -13.76 -33.61
N LYS A 324 18.44 -12.56 -33.73
CA LYS A 324 18.98 -11.80 -32.60
C LYS A 324 17.89 -11.40 -31.61
N LEU A 325 16.79 -10.79 -32.08
CA LEU A 325 15.66 -10.40 -31.24
C LEU A 325 15.01 -11.60 -30.53
N ASN A 326 14.90 -12.75 -31.20
CA ASN A 326 14.41 -13.97 -30.57
C ASN A 326 15.35 -14.50 -29.47
N ALA A 327 16.67 -14.35 -29.63
CA ALA A 327 17.63 -14.71 -28.58
C ALA A 327 17.56 -13.75 -27.38
N GLU A 328 17.45 -12.45 -27.62
CA GLU A 328 17.24 -11.43 -26.57
C GLU A 328 15.92 -11.63 -25.83
N LEU A 329 14.84 -11.98 -26.54
CA LEU A 329 13.54 -12.32 -25.95
C LEU A 329 13.60 -13.59 -25.09
N LEU A 330 14.35 -14.60 -25.52
CA LEU A 330 14.53 -15.85 -24.76
C LEU A 330 15.32 -15.62 -23.48
N ASP A 331 16.39 -14.82 -23.53
CA ASP A 331 17.19 -14.42 -22.36
C ASP A 331 16.34 -13.60 -21.37
N ALA A 332 15.64 -12.58 -21.85
CA ALA A 332 14.72 -11.78 -21.03
C ALA A 332 13.64 -12.65 -20.37
N SER A 333 13.02 -13.58 -21.12
CA SER A 333 12.03 -14.52 -20.59
C SER A 333 12.61 -15.44 -19.49
N GLY A 334 13.87 -15.90 -19.67
CA GLY A 334 14.59 -16.66 -18.65
C GLY A 334 14.86 -15.85 -17.38
N ASN A 335 15.30 -14.59 -17.52
CA ASN A 335 15.54 -13.68 -16.41
C ASN A 335 14.25 -13.38 -15.65
N PHE A 336 13.14 -13.06 -16.35
CA PHE A 336 11.83 -12.86 -15.71
C PHE A 336 11.32 -14.11 -14.99
N ALA A 337 11.56 -15.31 -15.52
CA ALA A 337 11.19 -16.56 -14.83
C ALA A 337 11.99 -16.77 -13.54
N LEU A 338 13.29 -16.42 -13.54
CA LEU A 338 14.14 -16.48 -12.35
C LEU A 338 13.73 -15.45 -11.30
N GLU A 339 13.48 -14.20 -11.68
CA GLU A 339 13.00 -13.15 -10.79
C GLU A 339 11.64 -13.51 -10.18
N LYS A 340 10.71 -14.00 -10.99
CA LYS A 340 9.40 -14.50 -10.52
C LYS A 340 9.58 -15.59 -9.46
N TRP A 341 10.44 -16.58 -9.70
CA TRP A 341 10.69 -17.66 -8.74
C TRP A 341 11.31 -17.13 -7.42
N GLN A 342 12.24 -16.17 -7.50
CA GLN A 342 12.82 -15.52 -6.31
C GLN A 342 11.77 -14.73 -5.51
N LEU A 343 10.85 -14.04 -6.18
CA LEU A 343 9.74 -13.34 -5.55
C LEU A 343 8.74 -14.30 -4.90
N GLU A 344 8.35 -15.38 -5.58
CA GLU A 344 7.46 -16.42 -5.04
C GLU A 344 8.07 -17.11 -3.80
N SER A 345 9.38 -17.39 -3.83
CA SER A 345 10.14 -17.90 -2.68
C SER A 345 10.16 -16.90 -1.50
N SER A 346 10.41 -15.62 -1.79
CA SER A 346 10.44 -14.55 -0.78
C SER A 346 9.06 -14.33 -0.15
N VAL A 347 7.99 -14.34 -0.95
CA VAL A 347 6.59 -14.25 -0.47
C VAL A 347 6.23 -15.45 0.40
N SER A 348 6.67 -16.66 0.03
CA SER A 348 6.44 -17.87 0.84
C SER A 348 7.12 -17.77 2.22
N SER A 349 8.38 -17.35 2.26
CA SER A 349 9.14 -17.12 3.50
C SER A 349 8.50 -16.05 4.39
N LEU A 350 8.09 -14.91 3.81
CA LEU A 350 7.37 -13.86 4.54
C LEU A 350 6.00 -14.31 5.05
N SER A 351 5.30 -15.17 4.31
CA SER A 351 4.01 -15.76 4.75
C SER A 351 4.19 -16.69 5.97
N GLU A 352 5.26 -17.49 6.00
CA GLU A 352 5.60 -18.32 7.16
C GLU A 352 5.98 -17.47 8.38
N GLN A 353 6.79 -16.42 8.19
CA GLN A 353 7.13 -15.47 9.25
C GLN A 353 5.89 -14.76 9.80
N LEU A 354 4.96 -14.33 8.94
CA LEU A 354 3.71 -13.68 9.35
C LEU A 354 2.90 -14.59 10.27
N LYS A 355 2.67 -15.84 9.87
CA LYS A 355 1.94 -16.85 10.68
C LYS A 355 2.61 -17.12 12.03
N PHE A 356 3.95 -17.17 12.05
CA PHE A 356 4.71 -17.32 13.30
C PHE A 356 4.51 -16.11 14.25
N HIS A 357 4.56 -14.89 13.71
CA HIS A 357 4.35 -13.67 14.50
C HIS A 357 2.90 -13.50 14.96
N GLU A 358 1.92 -13.92 14.15
CA GLU A 358 0.50 -13.97 14.51
C GLU A 358 0.27 -14.91 15.70
N ALA A 359 0.69 -16.18 15.59
CA ALA A 359 0.60 -17.15 16.69
C ALA A 359 1.36 -16.72 17.97
N LYS A 360 2.49 -16.03 17.82
CA LYS A 360 3.22 -15.45 18.97
C LYS A 360 2.43 -14.31 19.63
N THR A 361 1.70 -13.52 18.85
CA THR A 361 0.86 -12.42 19.33
C THR A 361 -0.35 -12.97 20.09
N GLU A 362 -1.02 -13.99 19.55
CA GLU A 362 -2.12 -14.70 20.23
C GLU A 362 -1.67 -15.32 21.58
N ASN A 363 -0.48 -15.91 21.65
CA ASN A 363 0.07 -16.42 22.90
C ASN A 363 0.31 -15.31 23.94
N LEU A 364 0.88 -14.17 23.53
CA LEU A 364 1.08 -13.03 24.42
C LEU A 364 -0.24 -12.40 24.87
N GLN A 365 -1.23 -12.32 23.97
CA GLN A 365 -2.61 -11.91 24.26
C GLN A 365 -3.21 -12.78 25.39
N MET A 366 -3.18 -14.11 25.25
CA MET A 366 -3.67 -15.04 26.28
C MET A 366 -2.91 -14.91 27.62
N GLN A 367 -1.60 -14.63 27.59
CA GLN A 367 -0.83 -14.37 28.82
C GLN A 367 -1.25 -13.07 29.50
N CYS A 368 -1.49 -12.00 28.74
CA CYS A 368 -2.00 -10.73 29.26
C CYS A 368 -3.40 -10.90 29.87
N GLU A 369 -4.29 -11.65 29.23
CA GLU A 369 -5.63 -11.95 29.73
C GLU A 369 -5.56 -12.76 31.05
N SER A 370 -4.72 -13.80 31.10
CA SER A 370 -4.49 -14.59 32.33
C SER A 370 -3.94 -13.74 33.49
N LEU A 371 -3.03 -12.81 33.21
CA LEU A 371 -2.49 -11.90 34.22
C LEU A 371 -3.53 -10.87 34.68
N ALA A 372 -4.37 -10.36 33.78
CA ALA A 372 -5.46 -9.46 34.12
C ALA A 372 -6.49 -10.13 35.06
N ASP A 373 -6.86 -11.40 34.78
CA ASP A 373 -7.73 -12.18 35.67
C ASP A 373 -7.08 -12.47 37.02
N GLN A 374 -5.78 -12.76 37.06
CA GLN A 374 -5.04 -12.89 38.33
C GLN A 374 -5.08 -11.60 39.15
N ILE A 375 -4.81 -10.44 38.54
CA ILE A 375 -4.86 -9.13 39.20
C ILE A 375 -6.27 -8.87 39.76
N LYS A 376 -7.31 -9.10 38.97
CA LYS A 376 -8.72 -8.95 39.37
C LYS A 376 -9.07 -9.84 40.57
N ASN A 377 -8.59 -11.08 40.60
CA ASN A 377 -8.78 -12.00 41.72
C ASN A 377 -8.04 -11.55 42.98
N PHE A 378 -6.80 -11.05 42.85
CA PHE A 378 -6.05 -10.47 43.98
C PHE A 378 -6.73 -9.21 44.53
N GLU A 379 -7.25 -8.33 43.66
CA GLU A 379 -7.95 -7.12 44.06
C GLU A 379 -9.28 -7.44 44.78
N ALA A 380 -10.07 -8.39 44.26
CA ALA A 380 -11.26 -8.88 44.94
C ALA A 380 -10.93 -9.49 46.32
N GLY A 381 -9.87 -10.29 46.42
CA GLY A 381 -9.40 -10.86 47.68
C GLY A 381 -8.93 -9.80 48.68
N LYS A 382 -8.22 -8.77 48.20
CA LYS A 382 -7.80 -7.61 49.01
C LYS A 382 -9.00 -6.86 49.57
N ILE A 383 -9.98 -6.51 48.74
CA ILE A 383 -11.20 -5.81 49.15
C ILE A 383 -11.98 -6.60 50.22
N GLU A 384 -12.03 -7.93 50.10
CA GLU A 384 -12.68 -8.80 51.08
C GLU A 384 -11.91 -8.88 52.41
N MET A 385 -10.58 -8.84 52.38
CA MET A 385 -9.76 -8.73 53.61
C MET A 385 -9.92 -7.36 54.27
N GLU A 386 -9.93 -6.27 53.51
CA GLU A 386 -10.15 -4.92 54.01
C GLU A 386 -11.54 -4.78 54.66
N ARG A 387 -12.58 -5.37 54.05
CA ARG A 387 -13.93 -5.45 54.66
C ARG A 387 -13.95 -6.19 55.99
N LYS A 388 -13.23 -7.31 56.11
CA LYS A 388 -13.12 -8.08 57.36
C LYS A 388 -12.37 -7.30 58.44
N GLN A 389 -11.29 -6.62 58.08
CA GLN A 389 -10.54 -5.77 59.00
C GLN A 389 -11.40 -4.61 59.50
N GLU A 390 -12.14 -3.94 58.62
CA GLU A 390 -13.02 -2.83 58.99
C GLU A 390 -14.17 -3.29 59.90
N ALA A 391 -14.79 -4.43 59.61
CA ALA A 391 -15.80 -5.02 60.51
C ALA A 391 -15.24 -5.35 61.90
N MET A 392 -13.99 -5.85 61.98
CA MET A 392 -13.30 -6.11 63.23
C MET A 392 -12.98 -4.83 64.00
N ASN A 393 -12.50 -3.79 63.31
CA ASN A 393 -12.23 -2.47 63.88
C ASN A 393 -13.50 -1.86 64.49
N ILE A 394 -14.61 -1.88 63.74
CA ILE A 394 -15.93 -1.40 64.20
C ILE A 394 -16.37 -2.17 65.46
N ASN A 395 -16.22 -3.50 65.49
CA ASN A 395 -16.57 -4.29 66.66
C ASN A 395 -15.72 -3.90 67.89
N TRP A 396 -14.39 -3.81 67.74
CA TRP A 396 -13.51 -3.38 68.82
C TRP A 396 -13.81 -1.96 69.30
N GLN A 397 -14.17 -1.04 68.40
CA GLN A 397 -14.53 0.32 68.76
C GLN A 397 -15.86 0.37 69.54
N ASN A 398 -16.83 -0.47 69.18
CA ASN A 398 -18.06 -0.67 69.96
C ASN A 398 -17.79 -1.28 71.33
N ASP A 399 -16.85 -2.22 71.43
CA ASP A 399 -16.42 -2.83 72.71
C ASP A 399 -15.74 -1.79 73.62
N ILE A 400 -14.85 -0.95 73.07
CA ILE A 400 -14.19 0.14 73.79
C ILE A 400 -15.21 1.15 74.32
N GLU A 401 -16.16 1.60 73.48
CA GLU A 401 -17.14 2.59 73.91
C GLU A 401 -18.10 2.02 74.96
N ARG A 402 -18.50 0.73 74.85
CA ARG A 402 -19.28 0.05 75.90
C ARG A 402 -18.54 0.00 77.23
N VAL A 403 -17.29 -0.47 77.24
CA VAL A 403 -16.49 -0.53 78.47
C VAL A 403 -16.25 0.85 79.07
N LYS A 404 -16.09 1.89 78.24
CA LYS A 404 -15.96 3.29 78.67
C LYS A 404 -17.23 3.85 79.33
N VAL A 405 -18.41 3.46 78.85
CA VAL A 405 -19.69 3.74 79.53
C VAL A 405 -19.76 3.00 80.87
N GLU A 406 -19.48 1.69 80.90
CA GLU A 406 -19.47 0.91 82.15
C GLU A 406 -18.50 1.50 83.19
N VAL A 407 -17.29 1.91 82.79
CA VAL A 407 -16.31 2.56 83.68
C VAL A 407 -16.84 3.88 84.24
N SER A 408 -17.55 4.65 83.42
CA SER A 408 -18.14 5.94 83.83
C SER A 408 -19.28 5.73 84.85
N GLU A 409 -20.15 4.73 84.64
CA GLU A 409 -21.18 4.33 85.61
C GLU A 409 -20.57 3.83 86.93
N LYS A 410 -19.51 3.01 86.88
CA LYS A 410 -18.80 2.55 88.08
C LYS A 410 -18.13 3.70 88.82
N ASN A 411 -17.58 4.68 88.11
CA ASN A 411 -16.99 5.89 88.71
C ASN A 411 -18.04 6.69 89.48
N GLU A 412 -19.23 6.90 88.92
CA GLU A 412 -20.33 7.60 89.63
C GLU A 412 -20.87 6.82 90.84
N LEU A 413 -20.91 5.49 90.76
CA LEU A 413 -21.21 4.64 91.92
C LEU A 413 -20.14 4.79 93.02
N VAL A 414 -18.85 4.77 92.67
CA VAL A 414 -17.75 5.00 93.62
C VAL A 414 -17.81 6.40 94.23
N ASN A 415 -18.07 7.44 93.44
CA ASN A 415 -18.29 8.81 93.93
C ASN A 415 -19.44 8.88 94.95
N THR A 416 -20.53 8.14 94.70
CA THR A 416 -21.67 8.06 95.60
C THR A 416 -21.34 7.30 96.89
N LEU A 417 -20.62 6.19 96.80
CA LEU A 417 -20.16 5.42 97.96
C LEU A 417 -19.16 6.20 98.82
N ASN A 418 -18.25 6.97 98.21
CA ASN A 418 -17.33 7.85 98.94
C ASN A 418 -18.07 8.94 99.72
N LYS A 419 -19.05 9.62 99.09
CA LYS A 419 -19.92 10.59 99.80
C LYS A 419 -20.64 9.95 100.99
N ASN A 420 -21.14 8.73 100.84
CA ASN A 420 -21.77 7.98 101.94
C ASN A 420 -20.77 7.62 103.05
N LEU A 421 -19.57 7.17 102.69
CA LEU A 421 -18.49 6.84 103.63
C LEU A 421 -18.07 8.07 104.44
N ASP A 422 -17.86 9.21 103.80
CA ASP A 422 -17.49 10.46 104.48
C ASP A 422 -18.63 10.97 105.38
N GLY A 423 -19.89 10.82 104.95
CA GLY A 423 -21.06 11.05 105.79
C GLY A 423 -21.14 10.13 107.02
N MET A 424 -20.66 8.88 106.93
CA MET A 424 -20.56 7.96 108.07
C MET A 424 -19.36 8.26 108.97
N LYS A 425 -18.20 8.68 108.42
CA LYS A 425 -17.06 9.18 109.21
C LYS A 425 -17.47 10.37 110.07
N LEU A 426 -18.12 11.38 109.48
CA LEU A 426 -18.62 12.55 110.22
C LEU A 426 -19.56 12.16 111.37
N LYS A 427 -20.47 11.19 111.16
CA LYS A 427 -21.33 10.65 112.23
C LYS A 427 -20.54 9.93 113.32
N TYR A 428 -19.52 9.16 112.95
CA TYR A 428 -18.65 8.49 113.90
C TYR A 428 -17.84 9.49 114.74
N ASP A 429 -17.27 10.52 114.11
CA ASP A 429 -16.52 11.58 114.77
C ASP A 429 -17.42 12.38 115.73
N MET A 430 -18.66 12.71 115.31
CA MET A 430 -19.68 13.31 116.18
C MET A 430 -20.00 12.43 117.39
N LEU A 431 -20.22 11.13 117.19
CA LEU A 431 -20.54 10.20 118.27
C LEU A 431 -19.36 9.98 119.22
N ASN A 432 -18.12 9.96 118.72
CA ASN A 432 -16.94 9.88 119.58
C ASN A 432 -16.76 11.18 120.39
N ALA A 433 -17.01 12.35 119.80
CA ALA A 433 -17.02 13.62 120.54
C ALA A 433 -18.11 13.66 121.63
N GLU A 434 -19.31 13.12 121.37
CA GLU A 434 -20.36 12.97 122.38
C GLU A 434 -19.93 12.03 123.52
N LYS A 435 -19.38 10.86 123.17
CA LYS A 435 -18.81 9.89 124.12
C LYS A 435 -17.72 10.54 124.98
N ASP A 436 -16.78 11.27 124.40
CA ASP A 436 -15.70 11.94 125.13
C ASP A 436 -16.27 13.05 126.05
N GLY A 437 -17.32 13.75 125.62
CA GLY A 437 -18.10 14.67 126.46
C GLY A 437 -18.84 13.99 127.63
N VAL A 438 -19.33 12.76 127.45
CA VAL A 438 -19.91 11.93 128.53
C VAL A 438 -18.83 11.42 129.47
N ILE A 439 -17.67 11.00 128.95
CA ILE A 439 -16.50 10.60 129.76
C ILE A 439 -16.04 11.77 130.63
N ALA A 440 -15.96 12.99 130.09
CA ALA A 440 -15.61 14.18 130.86
C ALA A 440 -16.61 14.44 132.00
N LYS A 441 -17.93 14.39 131.72
CA LYS A 441 -18.97 14.50 132.77
C LYS A 441 -18.84 13.43 133.85
N LEU A 442 -18.55 12.19 133.45
CA LEU A 442 -18.35 11.06 134.37
C LEU A 442 -17.09 11.24 135.23
N GLN A 443 -16.00 11.76 134.66
CA GLN A 443 -14.79 12.12 135.41
C GLN A 443 -15.06 13.24 136.42
N THR A 444 -15.82 14.28 136.05
CA THR A 444 -16.26 15.32 136.99
C THR A 444 -17.08 14.71 138.13
N LEU A 445 -18.07 13.86 137.82
CA LEU A 445 -18.91 13.23 138.84
C LEU A 445 -18.13 12.27 139.76
N ILE A 446 -17.11 11.57 139.24
CA ILE A 446 -16.18 10.76 140.04
C ILE A 446 -15.35 11.65 140.97
N ALA A 447 -14.88 12.81 140.51
CA ALA A 447 -14.16 13.77 141.36
C ALA A 447 -15.07 14.33 142.46
N ASP A 448 -16.31 14.70 142.13
CA ASP A 448 -17.32 15.15 143.09
C ASP A 448 -17.65 14.05 144.13
N LEU A 449 -17.83 12.79 143.69
CA LEU A 449 -18.04 11.65 144.58
C LEU A 449 -16.83 11.40 145.48
N SER A 450 -15.60 11.47 144.94
CA SER A 450 -14.37 11.30 145.73
C SER A 450 -14.19 12.43 146.76
N ALA A 451 -14.60 13.65 146.43
CA ALA A 451 -14.63 14.77 147.37
C ALA A 451 -15.71 14.57 148.45
N ARG A 452 -16.88 14.00 148.10
CA ARG A 452 -17.92 13.62 149.06
C ARG A 452 -17.49 12.47 149.97
N ASP A 453 -16.83 11.44 149.45
CA ASP A 453 -16.27 10.34 150.23
C ASP A 453 -15.17 10.84 151.19
N SER A 454 -14.33 11.78 150.74
CA SER A 454 -13.33 12.42 151.61
C SER A 454 -13.98 13.21 152.75
N GLU A 455 -15.08 13.90 152.47
CA GLU A 455 -15.89 14.61 153.47
C GLU A 455 -16.61 13.64 154.42
N ILE A 456 -17.10 12.49 153.92
CA ILE A 456 -17.69 11.43 154.74
C ILE A 456 -16.63 10.83 155.68
N GLN A 457 -15.45 10.45 155.17
CA GLN A 457 -14.35 9.94 155.99
C GLN A 457 -13.93 10.93 157.08
N ARG A 458 -13.93 12.23 156.78
CA ARG A 458 -13.68 13.30 157.76
C ARG A 458 -14.77 13.35 158.84
N LEU A 459 -16.04 13.22 158.46
CA LEU A 459 -17.17 13.17 159.40
C LEU A 459 -17.15 11.89 160.24
N GLU A 460 -16.81 10.74 159.66
CA GLU A 460 -16.63 9.46 160.37
C GLU A 460 -15.47 9.52 161.37
N HIS A 461 -14.35 10.16 161.02
CA HIS A 461 -13.25 10.43 161.95
C HIS A 461 -13.75 11.23 163.15
N ASN A 462 -14.42 12.36 162.93
CA ASN A 462 -14.98 13.20 163.99
C ASN A 462 -15.97 12.44 164.87
N LEU A 463 -16.80 11.56 164.27
CA LEU A 463 -17.77 10.73 164.99
C LEU A 463 -17.06 9.69 165.87
N ASN A 464 -15.99 9.05 165.37
CA ASN A 464 -15.15 8.15 166.14
C ASN A 464 -14.39 8.85 167.27
N GLU A 465 -13.90 10.08 167.03
CA GLU A 465 -13.25 10.92 168.03
C GLU A 465 -14.22 11.26 169.17
N LEU A 466 -15.41 11.78 168.85
CA LEU A 466 -16.51 11.99 169.80
C LEU A 466 -16.96 10.71 170.51
N HIS A 467 -16.91 9.55 169.84
CA HIS A 467 -17.21 8.26 170.48
C HIS A 467 -16.11 7.84 171.46
N SER A 468 -14.84 8.11 171.15
CA SER A 468 -13.70 7.88 172.04
C SER A 468 -13.73 8.82 173.25
N GLU A 469 -14.11 10.08 173.05
CA GLU A 469 -14.31 11.06 174.12
C GLU A 469 -15.48 10.67 175.02
N ASN A 470 -16.62 10.27 174.44
CA ASN A 470 -17.73 9.66 175.19
C ASN A 470 -17.30 8.40 175.97
N LYS A 471 -16.38 7.59 175.44
CA LYS A 471 -15.84 6.41 176.14
C LYS A 471 -14.95 6.80 177.31
N VAL A 472 -14.19 7.89 177.21
CA VAL A 472 -13.42 8.48 178.34
C VAL A 472 -14.36 9.08 179.38
N LEU A 473 -15.36 9.86 178.96
CA LEU A 473 -16.39 10.42 179.85
C LEU A 473 -17.23 9.33 180.54
N ASN A 474 -17.52 8.21 179.87
CA ASN A 474 -18.15 7.06 180.48
C ASN A 474 -17.25 6.37 181.51
N LYS A 475 -15.94 6.22 181.25
CA LYS A 475 -15.00 5.71 182.27
C LYS A 475 -14.94 6.63 183.49
N LEU A 476 -14.81 7.94 183.28
CA LEU A 476 -14.79 8.92 184.37
C LEU A 476 -16.11 8.92 185.16
N ARG A 477 -17.25 8.75 184.46
CA ARG A 477 -18.57 8.54 185.10
C ARG A 477 -18.57 7.27 185.95
N ASP A 478 -18.04 6.16 185.46
CA ASP A 478 -17.99 4.90 186.19
C ASP A 478 -17.01 4.95 187.39
N GLU A 479 -15.91 5.70 187.30
CA GLU A 479 -15.00 6.01 188.41
C GLU A 479 -15.66 6.91 189.48
N LEU A 480 -16.41 7.95 189.07
CA LEU A 480 -17.22 8.73 190.00
C LEU A 480 -18.29 7.87 190.66
N LYS A 481 -18.89 6.93 189.92
CA LYS A 481 -19.91 6.00 190.41
C LYS A 481 -19.35 4.96 191.39
N SER A 482 -18.12 4.47 191.17
CA SER A 482 -17.44 3.62 192.15
C SER A 482 -17.05 4.40 193.41
N LYS A 483 -16.65 5.67 193.27
CA LYS A 483 -16.40 6.56 194.42
C LYS A 483 -17.67 6.85 195.24
N ILE A 484 -18.81 7.03 194.58
CA ILE A 484 -20.13 7.13 195.25
C ILE A 484 -20.44 5.82 196.00
N ASN A 485 -20.25 4.65 195.39
CA ASN A 485 -20.45 3.36 196.06
C ASN A 485 -19.51 3.14 197.27
N GLU A 486 -18.26 3.63 197.24
CA GLU A 486 -17.37 3.62 198.40
C GLU A 486 -17.91 4.49 199.53
N LEU A 487 -18.35 5.71 199.21
CA LEU A 487 -18.93 6.64 200.20
C LEU A 487 -20.26 6.10 200.78
N GLU A 488 -21.11 5.46 199.99
CA GLU A 488 -22.31 4.77 200.50
C GLU A 488 -21.97 3.61 201.44
N LYS A 489 -20.90 2.85 201.16
CA LYS A 489 -20.43 1.80 202.08
C LYS A 489 -19.93 2.38 203.40
N GLU A 490 -19.17 3.47 203.35
CA GLU A 490 -18.67 4.17 204.55
C GLU A 490 -19.84 4.68 205.41
N VAL A 491 -20.84 5.31 204.79
CA VAL A 491 -22.08 5.76 205.46
C VAL A 491 -22.85 4.59 206.06
N LYS A 492 -22.94 3.45 205.35
CA LYS A 492 -23.60 2.24 205.87
C LYS A 492 -22.85 1.65 207.07
N MET A 493 -21.52 1.62 207.03
CA MET A 493 -20.70 1.10 208.11
C MET A 493 -20.77 1.99 209.37
N GLN A 494 -20.89 3.31 209.20
CA GLN A 494 -21.20 4.24 210.29
C GLN A 494 -22.60 4.00 210.88
N ALA A 495 -23.60 3.67 210.05
CA ALA A 495 -24.96 3.35 210.51
C ALA A 495 -25.02 2.03 211.31
N GLU A 496 -24.30 0.99 210.88
CA GLU A 496 -24.20 -0.29 211.61
C GLU A 496 -23.53 -0.11 212.98
N MET A 497 -22.43 0.66 213.07
CA MET A 497 -21.75 0.94 214.35
C MET A 497 -22.65 1.67 215.38
N ILE A 498 -23.55 2.55 214.91
CA ILE A 498 -24.54 3.23 215.77
C ILE A 498 -25.63 2.25 216.25
N SER A 499 -26.01 1.27 215.41
CA SER A 499 -27.00 0.25 215.75
C SER A 499 -26.53 -0.62 216.92
N ASP A 500 -25.34 -1.20 216.83
CA ASP A 500 -24.83 -2.16 217.83
C ASP A 500 -24.66 -1.51 219.21
N THR A 501 -24.12 -0.28 219.24
CA THR A 501 -23.98 0.53 220.47
C THR A 501 -25.35 0.87 221.11
N SER A 502 -26.45 0.75 220.36
CA SER A 502 -27.82 0.96 220.86
C SER A 502 -28.46 -0.34 221.39
N GLU A 503 -28.09 -1.51 220.84
CA GLU A 503 -28.63 -2.81 221.26
C GLU A 503 -27.98 -3.29 222.57
N GLU A 504 -26.67 -3.08 222.74
CA GLU A 504 -25.97 -3.32 224.02
C GLU A 504 -26.61 -2.55 225.19
N LYS A 505 -27.06 -1.31 224.93
CA LYS A 505 -27.79 -0.50 225.92
C LYS A 505 -29.18 -1.03 226.25
N ARG A 506 -29.84 -1.73 225.32
CA ARG A 506 -31.14 -2.40 225.59
C ARG A 506 -30.98 -3.68 226.41
N GLU A 507 -29.92 -4.44 226.17
CA GLU A 507 -29.67 -5.68 226.91
C GLU A 507 -29.28 -5.41 228.37
N ALA A 508 -28.49 -4.35 228.63
CA ALA A 508 -28.20 -3.89 230.00
C ALA A 508 -29.49 -3.55 230.79
N ILE A 509 -30.50 -2.97 230.13
CA ILE A 509 -31.80 -2.67 230.76
C ILE A 509 -32.59 -3.97 231.03
N ARG A 510 -32.57 -4.95 230.13
CA ARG A 510 -33.21 -6.27 230.34
C ARG A 510 -32.67 -6.99 231.57
N GLN A 511 -31.35 -7.03 231.76
CA GLN A 511 -30.74 -7.69 232.92
C GLN A 511 -31.06 -6.98 234.25
N LEU A 512 -31.25 -5.65 234.23
CA LEU A 512 -31.67 -4.89 235.41
C LEU A 512 -33.14 -5.13 235.79
N CYS A 513 -34.03 -5.34 234.80
CA CYS A 513 -35.43 -5.66 235.08
C CYS A 513 -35.60 -7.07 235.66
N PHE A 514 -34.85 -8.07 235.15
CA PHE A 514 -34.97 -9.46 235.59
C PHE A 514 -34.54 -9.67 237.05
N SER A 515 -33.53 -8.93 237.51
CA SER A 515 -33.09 -8.93 238.90
C SER A 515 -34.10 -8.25 239.83
N LEU A 516 -34.82 -7.22 239.35
CA LEU A 516 -35.86 -6.52 240.12
C LEU A 516 -37.07 -7.41 240.45
N ASP A 517 -37.57 -8.17 239.48
CA ASP A 517 -38.73 -9.06 239.68
C ASP A 517 -38.39 -10.28 240.57
N HIS A 518 -37.13 -10.75 240.58
CA HIS A 518 -36.73 -11.84 241.47
C HIS A 518 -36.83 -11.46 242.97
N PHE A 519 -36.38 -10.25 243.33
CA PHE A 519 -36.57 -9.72 244.70
C PHE A 519 -38.04 -9.49 245.05
N LYS A 520 -38.88 -9.23 244.04
CA LYS A 520 -40.33 -9.03 244.20
C LYS A 520 -41.05 -10.33 244.55
N SER A 521 -40.73 -11.43 243.85
CA SER A 521 -41.25 -12.77 244.18
C SER A 521 -40.81 -13.23 245.57
N ALA A 522 -39.55 -13.00 245.94
CA ALA A 522 -39.03 -13.32 247.28
C ALA A 522 -39.75 -12.58 248.42
N TYR A 523 -40.43 -11.45 248.14
CA TYR A 523 -41.24 -10.72 249.12
C TYR A 523 -42.69 -11.26 249.23
N VAL A 524 -43.21 -11.88 248.17
CA VAL A 524 -44.58 -12.43 248.15
C VAL A 524 -44.67 -13.76 248.88
N GLU A 525 -43.69 -14.66 248.69
CA GLU A 525 -43.67 -15.96 249.39
C GLU A 525 -43.49 -15.81 250.91
N LEU A 526 -42.83 -14.74 251.37
CA LEU A 526 -42.75 -14.39 252.80
C LEU A 526 -44.10 -14.00 253.44
N ARG A 527 -45.17 -13.83 252.64
CA ARG A 527 -46.45 -13.25 253.09
C ARG A 527 -47.57 -14.27 253.32
N GLU A 528 -47.52 -15.46 252.71
CA GLU A 528 -48.69 -16.37 252.72
C GLU A 528 -48.71 -17.39 253.87
N GLU A 529 -47.56 -17.76 254.46
CA GLU A 529 -47.52 -18.79 255.52
C GLU A 529 -47.36 -18.25 256.95
N CYS A 530 -47.96 -17.09 257.25
CA CYS A 530 -48.05 -16.55 258.61
C CYS A 530 -49.48 -16.19 259.08
N VAL A 531 -50.53 -16.67 258.41
CA VAL A 531 -51.93 -16.53 258.86
C VAL A 531 -52.31 -17.62 259.89
N MET A 532 -51.40 -17.88 260.83
CA MET A 532 -51.74 -18.49 262.11
C MET A 532 -50.90 -17.95 263.30
N ARG A 533 -50.64 -16.62 263.36
CA ARG A 533 -50.85 -15.75 264.57
C ARG A 533 -50.13 -14.38 264.56
N LYS A 534 -50.87 -13.35 265.08
CA LYS A 534 -50.43 -12.12 265.80
C LYS A 534 -49.69 -10.95 265.07
N ARG A 535 -50.40 -9.80 265.00
CA ARG A 535 -49.98 -8.39 265.37
C ARG A 535 -48.73 -7.76 264.64
N PRO A 536 -48.33 -6.49 264.91
CA PRO A 536 -49.02 -5.23 264.55
C PRO A 536 -48.12 -4.14 263.87
N MET A 537 -48.72 -3.07 263.33
CA MET A 537 -48.24 -1.65 263.17
C MET A 537 -46.76 -1.28 262.79
N ALA A 538 -46.61 -0.27 261.90
CA ALA A 538 -45.48 0.70 261.80
C ALA A 538 -44.14 0.18 261.18
N VAL A 539 -43.14 0.99 260.71
CA VAL A 539 -43.02 2.44 260.37
C VAL A 539 -41.74 2.76 259.53
N VAL A 540 -41.71 3.93 258.85
CA VAL A 540 -40.59 4.78 258.32
C VAL A 540 -39.12 4.32 258.48
N SER A 541 -38.31 4.45 257.41
CA SER A 541 -37.09 5.29 257.31
C SER A 541 -36.60 5.42 255.86
#